data_AF-A0A177SBX4-F1
#
_entry.id   AF-A0A177SBX4-F1
#
_cell.length_a   1.000
_cell.length_b   1.000
_cell.length_c   1.000
_cell.angle_alpha   90.00
_cell.angle_beta   90.00
_cell.angle_gamma   90.00
#
_symmetry.space_group_name_H-M   'P 1'
#
loop_
_entity.id
_entity.type
_entity.pdbx_description
1 polymer ?
#
loop_
_entity_poly.entity_id
_entity_poly.type
_entity_poly.pdbx_seq_one_letter_code
_entity_poly.pdbx_strand_id
1 'polypeptide(L)'
;MRQRYIPYRLIFIVGLLGMIGINGWSAMLHPDGTINGWQSIASVVWLVSLVGSLFYMKDDKALRLVVWYIRIGLVAALFIYGVSLLEGAFSETIWFDALASVQFVFYFLFVVPLFGLNAWTDVLFGEFSLYMSVLYGIALITLYVKVWNDTSRHLHY
;
A
#
# COMPACT_ATOMS: atom_id res chain seq x y z
N MET A 1 17.95 17.10 29.15
CA MET A 1 16.58 16.89 28.62
C MET A 1 16.59 15.62 27.78
N ARG A 2 15.85 14.57 28.18
CA ARG A 2 15.82 13.28 27.47
C ARG A 2 14.87 13.43 26.27
N GLN A 3 15.38 13.51 25.04
CA GLN A 3 14.55 13.50 23.83
C GLN A 3 13.70 12.22 23.84
N ARG A 4 12.38 12.37 23.96
CA ARG A 4 11.45 11.25 23.81
C ARG A 4 11.40 10.90 22.33
N TYR A 5 12.16 9.89 21.93
CA TYR A 5 12.06 9.31 20.59
C TYR A 5 10.71 8.62 20.46
N ILE A 6 9.85 9.13 19.58
CA ILE A 6 8.62 8.43 19.18
C ILE A 6 9.04 7.23 18.33
N PRO A 7 8.62 6.00 18.65
CA PRO A 7 9.01 4.83 17.89
C PRO A 7 8.42 4.90 16.47
N TYR A 8 9.23 4.66 15.44
CA TYR A 8 8.79 4.71 14.04
C TYR A 8 7.57 3.84 13.77
N ARG A 9 7.45 2.69 14.44
CA ARG A 9 6.26 1.82 14.34
C ARG A 9 4.97 2.55 14.68
N LEU A 10 4.98 3.41 15.71
CA LEU A 10 3.81 4.19 16.09
C LEU A 10 3.51 5.25 15.02
N ILE A 11 4.53 5.93 14.51
CA ILE A 11 4.37 6.91 13.42
C ILE A 11 3.78 6.22 12.17
N PHE A 12 4.29 5.04 11.83
CA PHE A 12 3.81 4.26 10.70
C PHE A 12 2.35 3.85 10.86
N ILE A 13 1.97 3.31 12.03
CA ILE A 13 0.59 2.88 12.31
C ILE A 13 -0.36 4.08 12.30
N VAL A 14 0.00 5.18 12.98
CA VAL A 14 -0.82 6.40 13.00
C VAL A 14 -0.95 7.00 11.60
N GLY A 15 0.14 7.02 10.83
CA GLY A 15 0.13 7.45 9.43
C GLY A 15 -0.80 6.59 8.58
N LEU A 16 -0.67 5.27 8.67
CA LEU A 16 -1.52 4.30 7.96
C LEU A 16 -3.01 4.51 8.29
N LEU A 17 -3.35 4.57 9.57
CA LEU A 17 -4.74 4.81 10.02
C LEU A 17 -5.25 6.18 9.57
N GLY A 18 -4.39 7.20 9.56
CA GLY A 18 -4.71 8.52 9.03
C GLY A 18 -5.05 8.48 7.54
N MET A 19 -4.26 7.76 6.74
CA MET A 19 -4.52 7.60 5.30
C MET A 19 -5.80 6.81 5.05
N ILE A 20 -6.06 5.77 5.84
CA ILE A 20 -7.33 5.03 5.79
C ILE A 20 -8.50 5.96 6.13
N GLY A 21 -8.38 6.82 7.13
CA GLY A 21 -9.42 7.79 7.47
C GLY A 21 -9.69 8.81 6.36
N ILE A 22 -8.63 9.34 5.73
CA ILE A 22 -8.75 10.35 4.67
C ILE A 22 -9.33 9.75 3.38
N ASN A 23 -8.81 8.59 2.96
CA ASN A 23 -9.17 7.99 1.68
C ASN A 23 -10.36 7.02 1.77
N GLY A 24 -10.65 6.50 2.97
CA GLY A 24 -11.63 5.43 3.19
C GLY A 24 -13.03 5.80 2.75
N TRP A 25 -13.46 7.05 2.99
CA TRP A 25 -14.77 7.51 2.55
C TRP A 25 -14.93 7.41 1.03
N SER A 26 -13.96 7.94 0.28
CA SER A 26 -13.98 7.88 -1.19
C SER A 26 -13.81 6.44 -1.69
N ALA A 27 -13.03 5.62 -1.01
CA ALA A 27 -12.84 4.21 -1.32
C ALA A 27 -14.10 3.35 -1.14
N MET A 28 -15.00 3.73 -0.24
CA MET A 28 -16.26 3.01 0.00
C MET A 28 -17.38 3.41 -0.98
N LEU A 29 -17.34 4.61 -1.55
CA LEU A 29 -18.49 5.21 -2.26
C LEU A 29 -18.42 5.13 -3.79
N HIS A 30 -17.74 4.12 -4.34
CA HIS A 30 -17.31 4.08 -5.75
C HIS A 30 -16.29 5.18 -6.10
N PRO A 31 -15.27 4.87 -6.93
CA PRO A 31 -14.15 5.78 -7.22
C PRO A 31 -14.46 7.11 -7.93
N ASP A 32 -15.67 7.30 -8.43
CA ASP A 32 -15.84 8.10 -9.65
C ASP A 32 -16.26 9.55 -9.39
N GLY A 33 -16.58 9.94 -8.14
CA GLY A 33 -17.19 11.25 -7.87
C GLY A 33 -16.80 11.96 -6.58
N THR A 34 -16.01 11.34 -5.70
CA THR A 34 -15.76 11.88 -4.34
C THR A 34 -14.29 12.07 -3.99
N ILE A 35 -13.35 11.64 -4.85
CA ILE A 35 -11.93 11.87 -4.64
C ILE A 35 -11.64 13.32 -5.03
N ASN A 36 -11.22 14.14 -4.06
CA ASN A 36 -10.79 15.50 -4.29
C ASN A 36 -9.27 15.63 -4.10
N GLY A 37 -8.74 16.84 -4.29
CA GLY A 37 -7.30 17.09 -4.22
C GLY A 37 -6.64 16.66 -2.89
N TRP A 38 -7.38 16.65 -1.78
CA TRP A 38 -6.83 16.27 -0.47
C TRP A 38 -6.51 14.78 -0.38
N GLN A 39 -7.37 13.90 -0.91
CA GLN A 39 -7.09 12.46 -0.95
C GLN A 39 -5.89 12.15 -1.84
N SER A 40 -5.77 12.82 -2.99
CA SER A 40 -4.63 12.65 -3.89
C SER A 40 -3.33 13.10 -3.22
N ILE A 41 -3.31 14.25 -2.56
CA ILE A 41 -2.15 14.73 -1.79
C ILE A 41 -1.78 13.74 -0.68
N ALA A 42 -2.76 13.28 0.11
CA ALA A 42 -2.53 12.32 1.19
C ALA A 42 -1.89 11.03 0.67
N SER A 43 -2.43 10.50 -0.44
CA SER A 43 -1.93 9.28 -1.06
C SER A 43 -0.51 9.45 -1.61
N VAL A 44 -0.18 10.60 -2.22
CA VAL A 44 1.18 10.92 -2.66
C VAL A 44 2.13 11.01 -1.47
N VAL A 45 1.74 11.69 -0.38
CA VAL A 45 2.57 11.78 0.83
C VAL A 45 2.85 10.40 1.40
N TRP A 46 1.84 9.52 1.45
CA TRP A 46 2.01 8.15 1.91
C TRP A 46 2.95 7.35 1.00
N LEU A 47 2.79 7.45 -0.32
CA LEU A 47 3.67 6.79 -1.29
C LEU A 47 5.12 7.25 -1.13
N VAL A 48 5.34 8.57 -1.05
CA VAL A 48 6.68 9.16 -0.84
C VAL A 48 7.25 8.72 0.51
N SER A 49 6.43 8.62 1.55
CA SER A 49 6.87 8.11 2.86
C SER A 49 7.32 6.65 2.80
N LEU A 50 6.55 5.78 2.15
CA LEU A 50 6.88 4.37 1.96
C LEU A 50 8.18 4.21 1.17
N VAL A 51 8.26 4.83 -0.01
CA VAL A 51 9.43 4.73 -0.89
C VAL A 51 10.64 5.39 -0.24
N GLY A 52 10.50 6.61 0.29
CA GLY A 52 11.57 7.31 0.99
C GLY A 52 12.12 6.52 2.17
N SER A 53 11.27 5.81 2.92
CA SER A 53 11.72 4.94 4.01
C SER A 53 12.63 3.81 3.52
N LEU A 54 12.48 3.30 2.30
CA LEU A 54 13.37 2.28 1.73
C LEU A 54 14.79 2.79 1.45
N PHE A 55 14.94 4.09 1.17
CA PHE A 55 16.23 4.69 0.81
C PHE A 55 16.94 5.33 1.99
N TYR A 56 16.19 6.01 2.86
CA TYR A 56 16.76 6.90 3.89
C TYR A 56 16.70 6.32 5.31
N MET A 57 15.93 5.26 5.56
CA MET A 57 15.84 4.66 6.89
C MET A 57 17.13 3.90 7.24
N LYS A 58 17.73 4.26 8.37
CA LYS A 58 18.92 3.58 8.92
C LYS A 58 18.62 2.56 10.01
N ASP A 59 17.43 2.62 10.61
CA ASP A 59 17.00 1.64 11.61
C ASP A 59 16.50 0.37 10.91
N ASP A 60 17.23 -0.73 11.08
CA ASP A 60 16.91 -2.05 10.52
C ASP A 60 15.52 -2.54 10.91
N LYS A 61 15.05 -2.25 12.13
CA LYS A 61 13.72 -2.71 12.59
C LYS A 61 12.61 -1.92 11.90
N ALA A 62 12.81 -0.63 11.68
CA ALA A 62 11.89 0.23 10.95
C ALA A 62 11.88 -0.11 9.46
N LEU A 63 13.04 -0.29 8.83
CA LEU A 63 13.14 -0.70 7.43
C LEU A 63 12.47 -2.05 7.21
N ARG A 64 12.72 -3.03 8.09
CA ARG A 64 12.10 -4.36 8.00
C ARG A 64 10.57 -4.30 8.08
N LEU A 65 10.00 -3.41 8.90
CA LEU A 65 8.56 -3.19 8.94
C LEU A 65 8.03 -2.74 7.58
N VAL A 66 8.65 -1.71 6.98
CA VAL A 66 8.21 -1.16 5.68
C VAL A 66 8.33 -2.20 4.58
N VAL A 67 9.44 -2.94 4.55
CA VAL A 67 9.64 -4.03 3.57
C VAL A 67 8.57 -5.12 3.72
N TRP A 68 8.23 -5.52 4.95
CA TRP A 68 7.16 -6.49 5.18
C TRP A 68 5.79 -5.95 4.76
N TYR A 69 5.50 -4.69 5.09
CA TYR A 69 4.26 -4.03 4.67
C TYR A 69 4.12 -4.06 3.14
N ILE A 70 5.17 -3.70 2.40
CA ILE A 70 5.15 -3.69 0.93
C ILE A 70 5.03 -5.12 0.36
N ARG A 71 5.73 -6.11 0.93
CA ARG A 71 5.64 -7.51 0.49
C ARG A 71 4.24 -8.08 0.67
N ILE A 72 3.65 -7.88 1.86
CA ILE A 72 2.28 -8.32 2.13
C ILE A 72 1.31 -7.53 1.26
N GLY A 73 1.53 -6.23 1.09
CA GLY A 73 0.75 -5.38 0.21
C GLY A 73 0.73 -5.84 -1.24
N LEU A 74 1.87 -6.29 -1.79
CA LEU A 74 1.95 -6.88 -3.14
C LEU A 74 1.04 -8.10 -3.27
N VAL A 75 1.15 -9.05 -2.34
CA VAL A 75 0.35 -10.29 -2.36
C VAL A 75 -1.12 -9.99 -2.15
N ALA A 76 -1.44 -9.11 -1.20
CA ALA A 76 -2.79 -8.65 -0.90
C ALA A 76 -3.44 -7.96 -2.11
N ALA A 77 -2.71 -7.08 -2.79
CA ALA A 77 -3.19 -6.37 -3.97
C ALA A 77 -3.51 -7.32 -5.14
N LEU A 78 -2.63 -8.30 -5.41
CA LEU A 78 -2.90 -9.35 -6.41
C LEU A 78 -4.09 -10.24 -6.02
N PHE A 79 -4.21 -10.58 -4.74
CA PHE A 79 -5.35 -11.31 -4.21
C PHE A 79 -6.66 -10.54 -4.43
N ILE A 80 -6.69 -9.24 -4.11
CA ILE A 80 -7.89 -8.39 -4.29
C ILE A 80 -8.32 -8.35 -5.76
N TYR A 81 -7.38 -8.16 -6.68
CA TYR A 81 -7.66 -8.20 -8.11
C TYR A 81 -8.21 -9.58 -8.52
N GLY A 82 -7.58 -10.66 -8.07
CA GLY A 82 -8.04 -12.03 -8.35
C GLY A 82 -9.47 -12.28 -7.86
N VAL A 83 -9.83 -11.84 -6.66
CA VAL A 83 -11.20 -11.96 -6.14
C VAL A 83 -12.18 -11.13 -6.97
N SER A 84 -11.79 -9.91 -7.39
CA SER A 84 -12.66 -9.06 -8.22
C SER A 84 -13.00 -9.68 -9.59
N LEU A 85 -12.09 -10.49 -10.17
CA LEU A 85 -12.36 -11.21 -11.42
C LEU A 85 -13.38 -12.34 -11.26
N LEU A 86 -13.53 -12.88 -10.05
CA LEU A 86 -14.41 -14.00 -9.74
C LEU A 86 -15.82 -13.55 -9.33
N GLU A 87 -16.00 -12.26 -9.01
CA GLU A 87 -17.24 -11.71 -8.47
C GLU A 87 -18.46 -11.94 -9.37
N GLY A 88 -18.31 -11.74 -10.69
CA GLY A 88 -19.41 -11.96 -11.65
C GLY A 88 -19.89 -13.41 -11.75
N ALA A 89 -19.05 -14.38 -11.37
CA ALA A 89 -19.38 -15.81 -11.49
C ALA A 89 -19.84 -16.46 -10.17
N PHE A 90 -19.39 -15.92 -9.03
CA PHE A 90 -19.52 -16.60 -7.74
C PHE A 90 -20.17 -15.76 -6.62
N SER A 91 -20.61 -14.54 -6.91
CA SER A 91 -21.21 -13.61 -5.93
C SER A 91 -22.42 -14.15 -5.16
N GLU A 92 -23.13 -15.16 -5.68
CA GLU A 92 -24.27 -15.78 -5.01
C GLU A 92 -23.88 -16.91 -4.03
N THR A 93 -22.57 -17.20 -3.86
CA THR A 93 -22.10 -18.34 -3.06
C THR A 93 -21.53 -17.91 -1.71
N ILE A 94 -21.88 -18.65 -0.65
CA ILE A 94 -21.46 -18.34 0.72
C ILE A 94 -19.94 -18.34 0.95
N TRP A 95 -19.20 -19.19 0.21
CA TRP A 95 -17.74 -19.21 0.32
C TRP A 95 -17.12 -17.99 -0.34
N PHE A 96 -17.77 -17.42 -1.35
CA PHE A 96 -17.34 -16.18 -2.00
C PHE A 96 -17.57 -14.98 -1.09
N ASP A 97 -18.66 -14.94 -0.32
CA ASP A 97 -18.87 -13.91 0.72
C ASP A 97 -17.74 -13.91 1.76
N ALA A 98 -17.33 -15.10 2.20
CA ALA A 98 -16.19 -15.25 3.11
C ALA A 98 -14.89 -14.73 2.47
N LEU A 99 -14.66 -15.05 1.19
CA LEU A 99 -13.49 -14.60 0.44
C LEU A 99 -13.48 -13.07 0.27
N ALA A 100 -14.62 -12.47 -0.09
CA ALA A 100 -14.82 -11.04 -0.24
C ALA A 100 -14.63 -10.29 1.09
N SER A 101 -15.02 -10.88 2.22
CA SER A 101 -14.77 -10.27 3.54
C SER A 101 -13.27 -10.14 3.85
N VAL A 102 -12.47 -11.14 3.49
CA VAL A 102 -11.00 -11.10 3.64
C VAL A 102 -10.38 -10.11 2.66
N GLN A 103 -10.87 -10.09 1.41
CA GLN A 103 -10.50 -9.09 0.41
C GLN A 103 -10.70 -7.67 0.93
N PHE A 104 -11.83 -7.40 1.59
CA PHE A 104 -12.14 -6.09 2.13
C PHE A 104 -11.13 -5.64 3.20
N VAL A 105 -10.73 -6.54 4.11
CA VAL A 105 -9.69 -6.24 5.11
C VAL A 105 -8.36 -5.87 4.45
N PHE A 106 -7.95 -6.64 3.45
CA PHE A 106 -6.72 -6.34 2.71
C PHE A 106 -6.81 -5.06 1.89
N TYR A 107 -7.96 -4.79 1.29
CA TYR A 107 -8.21 -3.56 0.54
C TYR A 107 -8.00 -2.34 1.43
N PHE A 108 -8.57 -2.33 2.64
CA PHE A 108 -8.39 -1.24 3.59
C PHE A 108 -6.95 -1.06 4.06
N LEU A 109 -6.19 -2.14 4.25
CA LEU A 109 -4.82 -2.04 4.75
C LEU A 109 -3.81 -1.69 3.67
N PHE A 110 -4.02 -2.10 2.42
CA PHE A 110 -2.98 -2.05 1.39
C PHE A 110 -3.36 -1.30 0.12
N VAL A 111 -4.63 -0.94 -0.08
CA VAL A 111 -5.07 -0.21 -1.28
C VAL A 111 -5.65 1.14 -0.90
N VAL A 112 -6.54 1.20 0.10
CA VAL A 112 -7.15 2.45 0.59
C VAL A 112 -6.13 3.55 0.95
N PRO A 113 -4.98 3.27 1.60
CA PRO A 113 -4.01 4.30 1.93
C PRO A 113 -3.46 5.07 0.72
N LEU A 114 -3.58 4.50 -0.48
CA LEU A 114 -3.15 5.09 -1.74
C LEU A 114 -4.32 5.42 -2.68
N PHE A 115 -5.58 5.25 -2.24
CA PHE A 115 -6.74 5.33 -3.13
C PHE A 115 -6.97 6.71 -3.75
N GLY A 116 -6.46 7.78 -3.15
CA GLY A 116 -6.52 9.11 -3.77
C GLY A 116 -5.71 9.23 -5.07
N LEU A 117 -4.79 8.30 -5.37
CA LEU A 117 -4.15 8.23 -6.70
C LEU A 117 -5.17 7.82 -7.79
N ASN A 118 -6.30 7.23 -7.42
CA ASN A 118 -7.34 6.84 -8.36
C ASN A 118 -8.04 8.04 -9.01
N ALA A 119 -7.86 9.26 -8.48
CA ALA A 119 -8.30 10.50 -9.15
C ALA A 119 -7.71 10.69 -10.56
N TRP A 120 -6.61 10.01 -10.89
CA TRP A 120 -5.96 10.11 -12.21
C TRP A 120 -6.21 8.93 -13.12
N THR A 121 -6.73 7.83 -12.57
CA THR A 121 -6.97 6.60 -13.33
C THR A 121 -8.44 6.31 -13.55
N ASP A 122 -9.29 6.70 -12.59
CA ASP A 122 -10.74 6.54 -12.66
C ASP A 122 -11.17 5.09 -12.95
N VAL A 123 -10.55 4.13 -12.25
CA VAL A 123 -10.79 2.70 -12.43
C VAL A 123 -11.47 2.09 -11.20
N LEU A 124 -12.10 0.92 -11.38
CA LEU A 124 -12.74 0.21 -10.28
C LEU A 124 -11.71 -0.29 -9.27
N PHE A 125 -12.13 -0.56 -8.03
CA PHE A 125 -11.21 -0.92 -6.95
C PHE A 125 -10.38 -2.17 -7.24
N GLY A 126 -10.93 -3.14 -7.98
CA GLY A 126 -10.22 -4.33 -8.44
C GLY A 126 -9.04 -3.97 -9.35
N GLU A 127 -9.30 -3.18 -10.39
CA GLU A 127 -8.28 -2.68 -11.32
C GLU A 127 -7.26 -1.77 -10.62
N PHE A 128 -7.73 -0.91 -9.72
CA PHE A 128 -6.85 -0.06 -8.92
C PHE A 128 -5.93 -0.89 -8.02
N SER A 129 -6.42 -2.01 -7.45
CA SER A 129 -5.57 -2.92 -6.67
C SER A 129 -4.47 -3.56 -7.52
N LEU A 130 -4.73 -3.85 -8.81
CA LEU A 130 -3.69 -4.30 -9.73
C LEU A 130 -2.60 -3.22 -9.90
N TYR A 131 -2.96 -1.94 -10.02
CA TYR A 131 -1.98 -0.85 -10.08
C TYR A 131 -1.16 -0.74 -8.80
N MET A 132 -1.78 -0.93 -7.63
CA MET A 132 -1.05 -0.96 -6.36
C MET A 132 -0.06 -2.13 -6.29
N SER A 133 -0.42 -3.28 -6.84
CA SER A 133 0.51 -4.42 -6.94
C SER A 133 1.76 -4.06 -7.76
N VAL A 134 1.58 -3.33 -8.87
CA VAL A 134 2.69 -2.86 -9.71
C VAL A 134 3.56 -1.88 -8.93
N LEU A 135 2.97 -0.92 -8.20
CA LEU A 135 3.72 0.03 -7.37
C LEU A 135 4.53 -0.68 -6.28
N TYR A 136 3.93 -1.65 -5.58
CA TYR A 136 4.64 -2.44 -4.58
C TYR A 136 5.76 -3.30 -5.19
N GLY A 137 5.52 -3.89 -6.37
CA GLY A 137 6.52 -4.63 -7.13
C GLY A 137 7.72 -3.75 -7.51
N ILE A 138 7.47 -2.57 -8.08
CA ILE A 138 8.52 -1.60 -8.43
C ILE A 138 9.33 -1.22 -7.19
N ALA A 139 8.67 -0.89 -6.07
CA ALA A 139 9.35 -0.50 -4.83
C ALA A 139 10.29 -1.60 -4.31
N LEU A 140 9.86 -2.88 -4.36
CA LEU A 140 10.70 -4.01 -3.99
C LEU A 140 11.87 -4.20 -4.95
N ILE A 141 11.63 -4.14 -6.26
CA ILE A 141 12.69 -4.25 -7.26
C ILE A 141 13.74 -3.16 -7.05
N THR A 142 13.33 -1.90 -6.84
CA THR A 142 14.28 -0.80 -6.61
C THR A 142 15.11 -1.01 -5.35
N LEU A 143 14.48 -1.52 -4.27
CA LEU A 143 15.22 -1.90 -3.06
C LEU A 143 16.25 -3.00 -3.34
N TYR A 144 15.87 -4.05 -4.07
CA TYR A 144 16.79 -5.14 -4.42
C TYR A 144 17.98 -4.64 -5.25
N VAL A 145 17.73 -3.79 -6.26
CA VAL A 145 18.78 -3.18 -7.09
C VAL A 145 19.72 -2.32 -6.23
N LYS A 146 19.19 -1.54 -5.30
CA LYS A 146 20.00 -0.75 -4.36
C LYS A 146 20.91 -1.64 -3.52
N VAL A 147 20.35 -2.67 -2.86
CA VAL A 147 21.11 -3.59 -2.01
C VAL A 147 22.19 -4.33 -2.79
N TRP A 148 21.87 -4.76 -4.01
CA TRP A 148 22.84 -5.39 -4.91
C TRP A 148 24.02 -4.44 -5.22
N ASN A 149 23.72 -3.19 -5.60
CA ASN A 149 24.72 -2.18 -5.91
C ASN A 149 25.59 -1.79 -4.71
N ASP A 150 25.00 -1.72 -3.51
CA ASP A 150 25.75 -1.42 -2.29
C ASP A 150 26.71 -2.58 -1.96
N THR A 151 26.23 -3.83 -2.09
CA THR A 151 27.04 -5.04 -1.83
C THR A 151 28.18 -5.19 -2.84
N SER A 152 27.92 -4.96 -4.13
CA SER A 152 28.94 -5.11 -5.18
C SER A 152 30.07 -4.10 -5.03
N ARG A 153 29.80 -2.86 -4.59
CA ARG A 153 30.84 -1.87 -4.29
C ARG A 153 31.80 -2.33 -3.19
N HIS A 154 31.32 -3.07 -2.20
CA HIS A 154 32.17 -3.57 -1.10
C HIS A 154 33.08 -4.75 -1.49
N LEU A 155 32.81 -5.44 -2.61
CA LEU A 155 33.63 -6.56 -3.10
C LEU A 155 34.81 -6.11 -3.99
N HIS A 156 34.85 -4.83 -4.38
CA HIS A 156 35.88 -4.26 -5.25
C HIS A 156 36.94 -3.42 -4.51
N TYR A 157 36.95 -3.46 -3.17
CA TYR A 157 37.98 -2.90 -2.29
C TYR A 157 38.63 -4.01 -1.46
#